data_AF-A0A422NHB0-F1
#
_entry.id   AF-A0A422NHB0-F1
#
_cell.length_a   1.000
_cell.length_b   1.000
_cell.length_c   1.000
_cell.angle_alpha   90.00
_cell.angle_beta   90.00
_cell.angle_gamma   90.00
#
_symmetry.space_group_name_H-M   'P 1'
#
loop_
_entity.id
_entity.type
_entity.pdbx_description
1 polymer ?
#
loop_
_entity_poly.entity_id
_entity_poly.type
_entity_poly.pdbx_seq_one_letter_code
_entity_poly.pdbx_strand_id
1 'polypeptide(L)'
;MSIVASFVSECARSGRWIRGLLALHGSLTSKEIDISKARIQLATTILDKHWCTALDLVRPSDISYVDELCHFIYECSRSASVPSDLFFHTVKVFLQATRENNETQNQLFVSAINWTSWNQALQFFTMLKSPEGRSIQELSDWLRLSRMFGSNDKRHIINTALAQLHFTDPNKLNVKTRTNLNLKREIPFFLAPSQQEKHGLANVLNSLKSTEYLSMASVMRIATATLRGENVSWKLALSLVSKHRVVKDSNELFAKLIGVCCPQNWLVALDYFELNGKTALWLASCQSWKAGLILAQSNLLPSREAYDILSRSVIPNTESRKLITVTGASRRIDSPSKKAIAASLASGYLLEEIQLSPFSKACHRTGDWESALFLFNRIGTNEFQRRAISSLLESCPNITMEQVLGLVSTRHPASISTTSMMIKHSNSWLQALNIMRHVMARGGRCNPQVLSAFMDLNPPFSVLSQVLKKLKHATNEGIRRRLKSLENDGLSR
;
A
#
# COMPACT_ATOMS: atom_id res chain seq x y z
N MET A 1 -13.62 -41.12 -27.42
CA MET A 1 -12.79 -40.59 -26.32
C MET A 1 -11.49 -41.37 -26.28
N SER A 2 -10.38 -40.70 -26.52
CA SER A 2 -9.05 -41.31 -26.41
C SER A 2 -8.71 -41.65 -24.95
N ILE A 3 -8.33 -42.90 -24.67
CA ILE A 3 -7.92 -43.35 -23.31
C ILE A 3 -6.72 -42.52 -22.84
N VAL A 4 -5.80 -42.20 -23.76
CA VAL A 4 -4.62 -41.38 -23.49
C VAL A 4 -5.04 -39.97 -23.08
N ALA A 5 -5.98 -39.35 -23.80
CA ALA A 5 -6.48 -38.01 -23.46
C ALA A 5 -7.14 -37.98 -22.06
N SER A 6 -7.99 -38.97 -21.75
CA SER A 6 -8.65 -39.05 -20.43
C SER A 6 -7.63 -39.23 -19.30
N PHE A 7 -6.64 -40.09 -19.49
CA PHE A 7 -5.57 -40.31 -18.51
C PHE A 7 -4.72 -39.05 -18.30
N VAL A 8 -4.40 -38.32 -19.37
CA VAL A 8 -3.61 -37.09 -19.31
C VAL A 8 -4.37 -35.97 -18.60
N SER A 9 -5.66 -35.78 -18.90
CA SER A 9 -6.50 -34.80 -18.20
C SER A 9 -6.63 -35.12 -16.71
N GLU A 10 -6.75 -36.40 -16.33
CA GLU A 10 -6.76 -36.79 -14.92
C GLU A 10 -5.40 -36.59 -14.24
N CYS A 11 -4.29 -36.80 -14.96
CA CYS A 11 -2.94 -36.48 -14.48
C CYS A 11 -2.77 -34.97 -14.25
N ALA A 12 -3.31 -34.14 -15.15
CA ALA A 12 -3.33 -32.69 -15.01
C ALA A 12 -4.13 -32.27 -13.76
N ARG A 13 -5.34 -32.83 -13.58
CA ARG A 13 -6.23 -32.55 -12.45
C ARG A 13 -5.66 -32.99 -11.10
N SER A 14 -5.02 -34.16 -11.06
CA SER A 14 -4.43 -34.73 -9.83
C SER A 14 -3.02 -34.20 -9.52
N GLY A 15 -2.47 -33.32 -10.35
CA GLY A 15 -1.12 -32.77 -10.18
C GLY A 15 0.02 -33.77 -10.46
N ARG A 16 -0.29 -34.94 -11.05
CA ARG A 16 0.67 -36.00 -11.42
C ARG A 16 1.20 -35.81 -12.84
N TRP A 17 1.64 -34.60 -13.14
CA TRP A 17 1.93 -34.13 -14.49
C TRP A 17 3.05 -34.89 -15.22
N ILE A 18 4.06 -35.42 -14.51
CA ILE A 18 5.14 -36.25 -15.11
C ILE A 18 4.55 -37.49 -15.79
N ARG A 19 3.56 -38.15 -15.16
CA ARG A 19 2.90 -39.33 -15.75
C ARG A 19 2.07 -38.95 -16.97
N GLY A 20 1.46 -37.77 -16.96
CA GLY A 20 0.77 -37.21 -18.11
C GLY A 20 1.71 -36.94 -19.28
N LEU A 21 2.89 -36.36 -19.02
CA LEU A 21 3.93 -36.13 -20.05
C LEU A 21 4.42 -37.44 -20.68
N LEU A 22 4.69 -38.46 -19.85
CA LEU A 22 5.11 -39.77 -20.33
C LEU A 22 4.03 -40.44 -21.19
N ALA A 23 2.76 -40.33 -20.79
CA ALA A 23 1.63 -40.84 -21.57
C ALA A 23 1.43 -40.09 -22.89
N LEU A 24 1.71 -38.77 -22.93
CA LEU A 24 1.68 -37.98 -24.16
C LEU A 24 2.87 -38.25 -25.09
N HIS A 25 3.98 -38.81 -24.61
CA HIS A 25 5.21 -38.90 -25.39
C HIS A 25 5.02 -39.65 -26.72
N GLY A 26 4.24 -40.74 -26.72
CA GLY A 26 3.92 -41.53 -27.91
C GLY A 26 2.86 -40.90 -28.83
N SER A 27 2.18 -39.83 -28.39
CA SER A 27 1.07 -39.19 -29.10
C SER A 27 1.24 -37.68 -29.29
N LEU A 28 2.45 -37.16 -29.03
CA LEU A 28 2.78 -35.73 -29.15
C LEU A 28 2.42 -35.15 -30.51
N THR A 29 2.66 -35.88 -31.60
CA THR A 29 2.36 -35.44 -32.99
C THR A 29 0.93 -35.73 -33.43
N SER A 30 0.12 -36.37 -32.58
CA SER A 30 -1.28 -36.68 -32.91
C SER A 30 -2.08 -35.39 -33.16
N LYS A 31 -2.92 -35.44 -34.20
CA LYS A 31 -3.89 -34.39 -34.53
C LYS A 31 -5.27 -34.66 -33.93
N GLU A 32 -5.41 -35.70 -33.10
CA GLU A 32 -6.67 -35.99 -32.41
C GLU A 32 -7.09 -34.81 -31.52
N ILE A 33 -8.38 -34.50 -31.56
CA ILE A 33 -9.01 -33.40 -30.83
C ILE A 33 -8.84 -33.57 -29.31
N ASP A 34 -9.20 -34.75 -28.80
CA ASP A 34 -9.15 -35.07 -27.38
C ASP A 34 -7.71 -34.96 -26.84
N ILE A 35 -6.73 -35.44 -27.61
CA ILE A 35 -5.31 -35.39 -27.23
C ILE A 35 -4.79 -33.95 -27.23
N SER A 36 -5.19 -33.13 -28.20
CA SER A 36 -4.79 -31.73 -28.28
C SER A 36 -5.34 -30.92 -27.10
N LYS A 37 -6.61 -31.12 -26.73
CA LYS A 37 -7.21 -30.50 -25.53
C LYS A 37 -6.51 -30.94 -24.25
N ALA A 38 -6.28 -32.24 -24.07
CA ALA A 38 -5.58 -32.77 -22.91
C ALA A 38 -4.13 -32.26 -22.81
N ARG A 39 -3.46 -32.07 -23.96
CA ARG A 39 -2.12 -31.48 -24.05
C ARG A 39 -2.09 -30.03 -23.58
N ILE A 40 -3.03 -29.20 -24.03
CA ILE A 40 -3.14 -27.79 -23.59
C ILE A 40 -3.47 -27.72 -22.10
N GLN A 41 -4.40 -28.55 -21.60
CA GLN A 41 -4.72 -28.62 -20.18
C GLN A 41 -3.50 -29.01 -19.34
N LEU A 42 -2.74 -30.02 -19.77
CA LEU A 42 -1.50 -30.39 -19.09
C LEU A 42 -0.49 -29.24 -19.10
N ALA A 43 -0.31 -28.58 -20.25
CA ALA A 43 0.57 -27.41 -20.39
C ALA A 43 0.21 -26.31 -19.39
N THR A 44 -1.08 -25.99 -19.24
CA THR A 44 -1.57 -25.03 -18.24
C THR A 44 -1.21 -25.45 -16.81
N THR A 45 -1.38 -26.73 -16.45
CA THR A 45 -1.10 -27.19 -15.08
C THR A 45 0.39 -27.24 -14.71
N ILE A 46 1.27 -27.40 -15.69
CA ILE A 46 2.72 -27.45 -15.45
C ILE A 46 3.38 -26.09 -15.58
N LEU A 47 2.67 -25.07 -16.04
CA LEU A 47 3.21 -23.77 -16.40
C LEU A 47 4.08 -23.16 -15.28
N ASP A 48 3.56 -23.12 -14.05
CA ASP A 48 4.29 -22.56 -12.90
C ASP A 48 5.47 -23.42 -12.42
N LYS A 49 5.55 -24.69 -12.84
CA LYS A 49 6.62 -25.63 -12.44
C LYS A 49 7.71 -25.73 -13.51
N HIS A 50 7.31 -25.82 -14.78
CA HIS A 50 8.19 -26.03 -15.93
C HIS A 50 7.63 -25.30 -17.16
N TRP A 51 7.76 -23.98 -17.16
CA TRP A 51 7.22 -23.13 -18.22
C TRP A 51 7.80 -23.44 -19.60
N CYS A 52 9.07 -23.84 -19.74
CA CYS A 52 9.66 -24.20 -21.03
C CYS A 52 8.87 -25.35 -21.68
N THR A 53 8.70 -26.44 -20.93
CA THR A 53 7.94 -27.62 -21.38
C THR A 53 6.48 -27.28 -21.63
N ALA A 54 5.87 -26.40 -20.82
CA ALA A 54 4.50 -25.93 -21.04
C ALA A 54 4.35 -25.24 -22.41
N LEU A 55 5.27 -24.34 -22.75
CA LEU A 55 5.25 -23.62 -24.03
C LEU A 55 5.50 -24.57 -25.20
N ASP A 56 6.40 -25.55 -25.07
CA ASP A 56 6.70 -26.53 -26.13
C ASP A 56 5.51 -27.47 -26.44
N LEU A 57 4.62 -27.69 -25.46
CA LEU A 57 3.44 -28.52 -25.63
C LEU A 57 2.34 -27.82 -26.46
N VAL A 58 2.28 -26.49 -26.49
CA VAL A 58 1.23 -25.76 -27.19
C VAL A 58 1.72 -25.31 -28.56
N ARG A 59 0.96 -25.62 -29.61
CA ARG A 59 1.37 -25.38 -31.00
C ARG A 59 0.56 -24.27 -31.63
N PRO A 60 1.12 -23.52 -32.61
CA PRO A 60 0.35 -22.58 -33.42
C PRO A 60 -0.83 -23.22 -34.15
N SER A 61 -0.80 -24.54 -34.39
CA SER A 61 -1.92 -25.28 -34.99
C SER A 61 -3.12 -25.46 -34.06
N ASP A 62 -2.99 -25.17 -32.77
CA ASP A 62 -4.02 -25.45 -31.75
C ASP A 62 -5.12 -24.39 -31.68
N ILE A 63 -5.14 -23.46 -32.64
CA ILE A 63 -6.09 -22.34 -32.77
C ILE A 63 -7.56 -22.81 -32.82
N SER A 64 -7.80 -24.04 -33.27
CA SER A 64 -9.14 -24.64 -33.27
C SER A 64 -9.72 -24.86 -31.87
N TYR A 65 -8.90 -24.81 -30.82
CA TYR A 65 -9.29 -25.06 -29.42
C TYR A 65 -9.21 -23.77 -28.61
N VAL A 66 -10.05 -22.80 -29.00
CA VAL A 66 -9.96 -21.41 -28.56
C VAL A 66 -10.14 -21.26 -27.06
N ASP A 67 -11.06 -22.00 -26.44
CA ASP A 67 -11.32 -21.91 -25.00
C ASP A 67 -10.12 -22.36 -24.15
N GLU A 68 -9.56 -23.54 -24.47
CA GLU A 68 -8.38 -24.07 -23.79
C GLU A 68 -7.14 -23.20 -24.04
N LEU A 69 -6.99 -22.68 -25.26
CA LEU A 69 -5.89 -21.79 -25.62
C LEU A 69 -6.00 -20.42 -24.93
N CYS A 70 -7.21 -19.86 -24.85
CA CYS A 70 -7.49 -18.63 -24.09
C CYS A 70 -7.14 -18.82 -22.60
N HIS A 71 -7.53 -19.96 -22.02
CA HIS A 71 -7.19 -20.29 -20.64
C HIS A 71 -5.66 -20.39 -20.44
N PHE A 72 -4.97 -21.08 -21.33
CA PHE A 72 -3.52 -21.19 -21.30
C PHE A 72 -2.82 -19.83 -21.43
N ILE A 73 -3.25 -18.98 -22.36
CA ILE A 73 -2.70 -17.63 -22.55
C ILE A 73 -2.96 -16.75 -21.33
N TYR A 74 -4.16 -16.84 -20.73
CA TYR A 74 -4.46 -16.15 -19.48
C TYR A 74 -3.48 -16.55 -18.38
N GLU A 75 -3.28 -17.85 -18.17
CA GLU A 75 -2.35 -18.37 -17.16
C GLU A 75 -0.90 -17.96 -17.46
N CYS A 76 -0.49 -17.94 -18.74
CA CYS A 76 0.82 -17.43 -19.17
C CYS A 76 0.99 -15.93 -18.90
N SER A 77 -0.07 -15.14 -19.06
CA SER A 77 -0.02 -13.71 -18.76
C SER A 77 0.16 -13.48 -17.26
N ARG A 78 -0.51 -14.31 -16.45
CA ARG A 78 -0.59 -14.23 -15.00
C ARG A 78 0.64 -14.78 -14.29
N SER A 79 1.30 -15.80 -14.84
CA SER A 79 2.41 -16.49 -14.20
C SER A 79 3.66 -15.61 -14.06
N ALA A 80 4.23 -15.60 -12.85
CA ALA A 80 5.51 -14.96 -12.58
C ALA A 80 6.71 -15.78 -13.10
N SER A 81 6.52 -17.07 -13.38
CA SER A 81 7.57 -17.97 -13.84
C SER A 81 7.94 -17.76 -15.32
N VAL A 82 6.96 -17.32 -16.13
CA VAL A 82 7.14 -17.09 -17.56
C VAL A 82 7.78 -15.71 -17.78
N PRO A 83 8.92 -15.61 -18.48
CA PRO A 83 9.50 -14.32 -18.84
C PRO A 83 8.58 -13.49 -19.74
N SER A 84 8.53 -12.17 -19.52
CA SER A 84 7.62 -11.27 -20.25
C SER A 84 7.88 -11.26 -21.77
N ASP A 85 9.16 -11.33 -22.18
CA ASP A 85 9.54 -11.32 -23.59
C ASP A 85 9.11 -12.59 -24.33
N LEU A 86 9.22 -13.74 -23.66
CA LEU A 86 8.78 -15.02 -24.21
C LEU A 86 7.26 -15.06 -24.32
N PHE A 87 6.55 -14.63 -23.27
CA PHE A 87 5.09 -14.47 -23.33
C PHE A 87 4.68 -13.57 -24.51
N PHE A 88 5.36 -12.44 -24.69
CA PHE A 88 5.09 -11.52 -25.79
C PHE A 88 5.27 -12.19 -27.16
N HIS A 89 6.35 -12.96 -27.34
CA HIS A 89 6.58 -13.71 -28.57
C HIS A 89 5.51 -14.77 -28.81
N THR A 90 5.14 -15.55 -27.79
CA THR A 90 4.11 -16.59 -27.87
C THR A 90 2.76 -16.00 -28.31
N VAL A 91 2.30 -14.93 -27.65
CA VAL A 91 1.03 -14.27 -28.01
C VAL A 91 1.09 -13.72 -29.43
N LYS A 92 2.22 -13.13 -29.85
CA LYS A 92 2.40 -12.64 -31.22
C LYS A 92 2.25 -13.75 -32.26
N VAL A 93 2.84 -14.93 -32.02
CA VAL A 93 2.72 -16.08 -32.93
C VAL A 93 1.27 -16.53 -33.05
N PHE A 94 0.54 -16.62 -31.94
CA PHE A 94 -0.88 -16.99 -31.96
C PHE A 94 -1.75 -15.95 -32.67
N LEU A 95 -1.59 -14.65 -32.36
CA LEU A 95 -2.34 -13.58 -33.03
C LEU A 95 -2.06 -13.51 -34.54
N GLN A 96 -0.84 -13.85 -34.97
CA GLN A 96 -0.48 -13.93 -36.39
C GLN A 96 -1.11 -15.15 -37.06
N ALA A 97 -1.15 -16.28 -36.37
CA ALA A 97 -1.73 -17.50 -36.92
C ALA A 97 -3.27 -17.46 -36.95
N THR A 98 -3.92 -16.69 -36.06
CA THR A 98 -5.37 -16.42 -36.10
C THR A 98 -5.76 -15.24 -36.99
N ARG A 99 -4.85 -14.72 -37.82
CA ARG A 99 -5.07 -13.51 -38.63
C ARG A 99 -6.24 -13.66 -39.62
N GLU A 100 -6.68 -14.87 -39.94
CA GLU A 100 -7.82 -15.11 -40.84
C GLU A 100 -9.16 -15.22 -40.10
N ASN A 101 -9.14 -15.42 -38.78
CA ASN A 101 -10.33 -15.60 -37.97
C ASN A 101 -10.43 -14.51 -36.89
N ASN A 102 -11.15 -13.44 -37.22
CA ASN A 102 -11.27 -12.23 -36.39
C ASN A 102 -11.83 -12.50 -34.99
N GLU A 103 -12.82 -13.37 -34.86
CA GLU A 103 -13.44 -13.69 -33.56
C GLU A 103 -12.42 -14.33 -32.61
N THR A 104 -11.72 -15.36 -33.10
CA THR A 104 -10.67 -16.03 -32.31
C THR A 104 -9.50 -15.10 -31.99
N GLN A 105 -9.12 -14.23 -32.94
CA GLN A 105 -8.06 -13.24 -32.74
C GLN A 105 -8.43 -12.25 -31.62
N ASN A 106 -9.68 -11.80 -31.56
CA ASN A 106 -10.18 -10.92 -30.50
C ASN A 106 -10.26 -11.63 -29.14
N GLN A 107 -10.72 -12.88 -29.09
CA GLN A 107 -10.79 -13.65 -27.84
C GLN A 107 -9.39 -13.90 -27.24
N LEU A 108 -8.41 -14.27 -28.07
CA LEU A 108 -7.02 -14.45 -27.63
C LEU A 108 -6.41 -13.13 -27.13
N PHE A 109 -6.73 -12.02 -27.79
CA PHE A 109 -6.31 -10.69 -27.32
C PHE A 109 -6.85 -10.39 -25.92
N VAL A 110 -8.16 -10.56 -25.69
CA VAL A 110 -8.78 -10.30 -24.38
C VAL A 110 -8.14 -11.16 -23.28
N SER A 111 -7.88 -12.44 -23.56
CA SER A 111 -7.20 -13.34 -22.63
C SER A 111 -5.75 -12.89 -22.34
N ALA A 112 -5.03 -12.42 -23.36
CA ALA A 112 -3.63 -12.01 -23.25
C ALA A 112 -3.43 -10.73 -22.45
N ILE A 113 -4.31 -9.73 -22.58
CA ILE A 113 -4.07 -8.40 -21.99
C ILE A 113 -4.23 -8.34 -20.47
N ASN A 114 -4.85 -9.36 -19.85
CA ASN A 114 -5.24 -9.36 -18.44
C ASN A 114 -4.11 -9.01 -17.46
N TRP A 115 -2.88 -9.44 -17.73
CA TRP A 115 -1.71 -9.23 -16.87
C TRP A 115 -0.51 -8.65 -17.63
N THR A 116 -0.78 -7.67 -18.50
CA THR A 116 0.24 -7.05 -19.38
C THR A 116 0.43 -5.57 -19.13
N SER A 117 1.58 -5.03 -19.52
CA SER A 117 1.79 -3.58 -19.54
C SER A 117 0.88 -2.90 -20.58
N TRP A 118 0.57 -1.62 -20.40
CA TRP A 118 -0.23 -0.87 -21.39
C TRP A 118 0.45 -0.84 -22.76
N ASN A 119 1.79 -0.82 -22.80
CA ASN A 119 2.59 -0.89 -24.02
C ASN A 119 2.38 -2.20 -24.78
N GLN A 120 2.46 -3.34 -24.08
CA GLN A 120 2.23 -4.66 -24.67
C GLN A 120 0.78 -4.81 -25.15
N ALA A 121 -0.18 -4.33 -24.36
CA ALA A 121 -1.59 -4.33 -24.74
C ALA A 121 -1.85 -3.53 -26.02
N LEU A 122 -1.25 -2.33 -26.16
CA LEU A 122 -1.33 -1.54 -27.39
C LEU A 122 -0.69 -2.25 -28.59
N GLN A 123 0.47 -2.89 -28.41
CA GLN A 123 1.13 -3.62 -29.48
C GLN A 123 0.30 -4.81 -29.95
N PHE A 124 -0.27 -5.59 -29.04
CA PHE A 124 -1.19 -6.67 -29.41
C PHE A 124 -2.45 -6.15 -30.12
N PHE A 125 -2.97 -5.00 -29.69
CA PHE A 125 -4.14 -4.39 -30.32
C PHE A 125 -3.86 -3.99 -31.78
N THR A 126 -2.66 -3.48 -32.09
CA THR A 126 -2.29 -3.16 -33.49
C THR A 126 -2.18 -4.38 -34.41
N MET A 127 -2.16 -5.59 -33.86
CA MET A 127 -2.15 -6.84 -34.65
C MET A 127 -3.57 -7.32 -35.03
N LEU A 128 -4.61 -6.75 -34.41
CA LEU A 128 -5.99 -7.08 -34.72
C LEU A 128 -6.37 -6.50 -36.09
N LYS A 129 -6.89 -7.35 -36.99
CA LYS A 129 -7.39 -6.89 -38.29
C LYS A 129 -8.66 -6.05 -38.15
N SER A 130 -9.60 -6.52 -37.33
CA SER A 130 -10.86 -5.84 -37.03
C SER A 130 -11.14 -5.96 -35.52
N PRO A 131 -10.82 -4.92 -34.73
CA PRO A 131 -11.05 -4.94 -33.29
C PRO A 131 -12.55 -4.89 -32.98
N GLU A 132 -13.01 -5.82 -32.14
CA GLU A 132 -14.38 -5.89 -31.66
C GLU A 132 -14.63 -4.95 -30.47
N GLY A 133 -15.91 -4.64 -30.21
CA GLY A 133 -16.31 -3.74 -29.12
C GLY A 133 -15.78 -4.16 -27.74
N ARG A 134 -15.73 -5.47 -27.46
CA ARG A 134 -15.18 -6.01 -26.20
C ARG A 134 -13.67 -5.73 -26.08
N SER A 135 -12.90 -5.99 -27.14
CA SER A 135 -11.46 -5.72 -27.18
C SER A 135 -11.14 -4.24 -27.00
N ILE A 136 -11.93 -3.36 -27.64
CA ILE A 136 -11.81 -1.90 -27.50
C ILE A 136 -12.11 -1.47 -26.06
N GLN A 137 -13.18 -2.02 -25.46
CA GLN A 137 -13.59 -1.69 -24.09
C GLN A 137 -12.55 -2.10 -23.06
N GLU A 138 -12.06 -3.34 -23.11
CA GLU A 138 -11.04 -3.84 -22.18
C GLU A 138 -9.73 -3.05 -22.29
N LEU A 139 -9.29 -2.73 -23.51
CA LEU A 139 -8.11 -1.88 -23.72
C LEU A 139 -8.34 -0.46 -23.20
N SER A 140 -9.50 0.14 -23.49
CA SER A 140 -9.86 1.48 -23.00
C SER A 140 -9.84 1.52 -21.46
N ASP A 141 -10.43 0.53 -20.81
CA ASP A 141 -10.46 0.43 -19.35
C ASP A 141 -9.06 0.28 -18.76
N TRP A 142 -8.21 -0.56 -19.37
CA TRP A 142 -6.82 -0.73 -18.98
C TRP A 142 -6.00 0.56 -19.13
N LEU A 143 -6.18 1.28 -20.24
CA LEU A 143 -5.52 2.55 -20.51
C LEU A 143 -5.96 3.66 -19.55
N ARG A 144 -7.26 3.76 -19.24
CA ARG A 144 -7.80 4.75 -18.29
C ARG A 144 -7.23 4.55 -16.88
N LEU A 145 -7.09 3.31 -16.44
CA LEU A 145 -6.47 2.98 -15.15
C LEU A 145 -4.96 3.27 -15.17
N SER A 146 -4.28 2.86 -16.24
CA SER A 146 -2.85 3.11 -16.44
C SER A 146 -2.52 4.60 -16.50
N ARG A 147 -3.43 5.45 -16.99
CA ARG A 147 -3.30 6.91 -17.05
C ARG A 147 -3.14 7.57 -15.68
N MET A 148 -3.73 6.98 -14.64
CA MET A 148 -3.68 7.56 -13.29
C MET A 148 -2.27 7.55 -12.68
N PHE A 149 -1.37 6.69 -13.18
CA PHE A 149 -0.04 6.43 -12.60
C PHE A 149 1.09 6.57 -13.64
N GLY A 150 2.26 7.04 -13.21
CA GLY A 150 3.42 7.29 -14.07
C GLY A 150 3.60 8.72 -14.59
N SER A 151 4.56 8.88 -15.51
CA SER A 151 5.04 10.18 -16.01
C SER A 151 4.02 10.94 -16.87
N ASN A 152 4.23 12.24 -17.02
CA ASN A 152 3.43 13.08 -17.93
C ASN A 152 3.51 12.58 -19.37
N ASP A 153 4.68 12.09 -19.81
CA ASP A 153 4.87 11.54 -21.16
C ASP A 153 4.01 10.29 -21.39
N LYS A 154 3.98 9.38 -20.41
CA LYS A 154 3.09 8.21 -20.44
C LYS A 154 1.62 8.65 -20.56
N ARG A 155 1.20 9.66 -19.79
CA ARG A 155 -0.17 10.20 -19.86
C ARG A 155 -0.50 10.78 -21.23
N HIS A 156 0.44 11.50 -21.84
CA HIS A 156 0.26 12.04 -23.19
C HIS A 156 0.06 10.93 -24.22
N ILE A 157 0.91 9.90 -24.21
CA ILE A 157 0.80 8.76 -25.15
C ILE A 157 -0.54 8.03 -24.96
N ILE A 158 -0.92 7.75 -23.70
CA ILE A 158 -2.20 7.10 -23.39
C ILE A 158 -3.38 7.94 -23.86
N ASN A 159 -3.35 9.26 -23.69
CA ASN A 159 -4.42 10.15 -24.15
C ASN A 159 -4.55 10.14 -25.69
N THR A 160 -3.43 10.12 -26.41
CA THR A 160 -3.43 9.98 -27.87
C THR A 160 -4.03 8.63 -28.29
N ALA A 161 -3.64 7.53 -27.64
CA ALA A 161 -4.18 6.21 -27.93
C ALA A 161 -5.69 6.12 -27.63
N LEU A 162 -6.14 6.65 -26.49
CA LEU A 162 -7.56 6.71 -26.13
C LEU A 162 -8.37 7.54 -27.13
N ALA A 163 -7.82 8.65 -27.64
CA ALA A 163 -8.47 9.41 -28.69
C ALA A 163 -8.63 8.55 -29.95
N GLN A 164 -7.57 7.89 -30.40
CA GLN A 164 -7.61 7.03 -31.59
C GLN A 164 -8.60 5.87 -31.47
N LEU A 165 -8.73 5.26 -30.29
CA LEU A 165 -9.67 4.17 -30.03
C LEU A 165 -11.15 4.59 -30.13
N HIS A 166 -11.46 5.86 -29.86
CA HIS A 166 -12.82 6.39 -29.89
C HIS A 166 -13.14 7.16 -31.19
N PHE A 167 -12.17 7.33 -32.10
CA PHE A 167 -12.32 8.03 -33.39
C PHE A 167 -12.45 7.10 -34.62
N THR A 168 -12.71 5.81 -34.42
CA THR A 168 -12.95 4.87 -35.53
C THR A 168 -14.33 5.08 -36.15
N ASP A 169 -14.48 6.15 -36.94
CA ASP A 169 -15.52 6.30 -37.95
C ASP A 169 -14.86 6.03 -39.32
N PRO A 170 -15.18 4.94 -40.03
CA PRO A 170 -14.39 4.43 -41.15
C PRO A 170 -14.35 5.33 -42.40
N ASN A 171 -15.10 6.45 -42.42
CA ASN A 171 -15.26 7.29 -43.62
C ASN A 171 -14.58 8.68 -43.57
N LYS A 172 -13.69 8.96 -42.61
CA LYS A 172 -12.95 10.24 -42.58
C LYS A 172 -11.45 10.05 -42.36
N LEU A 173 -10.82 9.21 -43.16
CA LEU A 173 -9.37 9.29 -43.37
C LEU A 173 -9.06 10.32 -44.45
N ASN A 174 -9.26 11.61 -44.15
CA ASN A 174 -8.68 12.68 -44.96
C ASN A 174 -7.55 13.36 -44.19
N VAL A 175 -6.35 13.10 -44.68
CA VAL A 175 -5.06 13.66 -44.26
C VAL A 175 -5.11 15.19 -44.43
N LYS A 176 -5.65 15.93 -43.44
CA LYS A 176 -5.49 17.40 -43.38
C LYS A 176 -5.87 18.12 -42.07
N THR A 177 -6.06 17.44 -40.95
CA THR A 177 -6.25 18.08 -39.63
C THR A 177 -5.13 17.70 -38.67
N ARG A 178 -3.88 17.99 -39.07
CA ARG A 178 -2.68 17.79 -38.23
C ARG A 178 -2.17 19.08 -37.56
N THR A 179 -2.94 20.18 -37.56
CA THR A 179 -2.41 21.49 -37.14
C THR A 179 -3.26 22.31 -36.15
N ASN A 180 -4.48 21.92 -35.77
CA ASN A 180 -5.34 22.81 -34.95
C ASN A 180 -5.79 22.29 -33.57
N LEU A 181 -5.11 21.31 -32.96
CA LEU A 181 -5.38 20.91 -31.56
C LEU A 181 -4.42 21.53 -30.53
N ASN A 182 -3.62 22.51 -30.95
CA ASN A 182 -2.92 23.42 -30.04
C ASN A 182 -3.79 24.66 -29.81
N LEU A 183 -4.74 24.61 -28.87
CA LEU A 183 -5.27 25.74 -28.10
C LEU A 183 -6.59 25.33 -27.43
N LYS A 184 -6.48 24.67 -26.28
CA LYS A 184 -7.29 24.93 -25.07
C LYS A 184 -6.72 24.11 -23.92
N ARG A 185 -5.86 24.76 -23.14
CA ARG A 185 -5.59 24.37 -21.75
C ARG A 185 -6.89 24.57 -20.98
N GLU A 186 -7.74 23.56 -20.97
CA GLU A 186 -8.69 23.39 -19.88
C GLU A 186 -8.17 22.23 -19.04
N ILE A 187 -7.70 22.57 -17.85
CA ILE A 187 -7.44 21.63 -16.77
C ILE A 187 -8.82 21.13 -16.35
N PRO A 188 -9.20 19.85 -16.56
CA PRO A 188 -10.39 19.35 -15.90
C PRO A 188 -9.99 19.13 -14.45
N PHE A 189 -10.47 20.06 -13.62
CA PHE A 189 -10.69 19.86 -12.19
C PHE A 189 -11.27 18.46 -11.93
N PHE A 190 -10.88 17.88 -10.79
CA PHE A 190 -11.44 16.65 -10.26
C PHE A 190 -12.99 16.65 -10.35
N LEU A 191 -13.54 15.93 -11.32
CA LEU A 191 -14.95 15.58 -11.35
C LEU A 191 -15.17 14.42 -10.36
N ALA A 192 -16.10 14.64 -9.44
CA ALA A 192 -16.61 13.63 -8.50
C ALA A 192 -16.98 12.33 -9.22
N PRO A 193 -16.85 11.15 -8.57
CA PRO A 193 -17.00 9.87 -9.24
C PRO A 193 -18.43 9.70 -9.77
N SER A 194 -18.54 9.41 -11.07
CA SER A 194 -19.78 9.00 -11.70
C SER A 194 -20.25 7.65 -11.12
N GLN A 195 -21.55 7.41 -11.14
CA GLN A 195 -22.18 6.16 -10.67
C GLN A 195 -21.60 4.89 -11.32
N GLN A 196 -20.87 5.00 -12.44
CA GLN A 196 -20.19 3.90 -13.12
C GLN A 196 -19.07 3.24 -12.30
N GLU A 197 -18.32 3.98 -11.47
CA GLU A 197 -17.21 3.37 -10.69
C GLU A 197 -17.72 2.45 -9.56
N LYS A 198 -18.90 2.74 -8.98
CA LYS A 198 -19.51 1.90 -7.93
C LYS A 198 -20.00 0.56 -8.47
N HIS A 199 -20.55 0.53 -9.69
CA HIS A 199 -20.91 -0.72 -10.37
C HIS A 199 -19.67 -1.55 -10.76
N GLY A 200 -18.57 -0.89 -11.14
CA GLY A 200 -17.32 -1.56 -11.48
C GLY A 200 -16.72 -2.37 -10.33
N LEU A 201 -16.80 -1.87 -9.09
CA LEU A 201 -16.24 -2.56 -7.92
C LEU A 201 -17.10 -3.76 -7.48
N ALA A 202 -18.43 -3.64 -7.55
CA ALA A 202 -19.34 -4.75 -7.30
C ALA A 202 -19.14 -5.88 -8.32
N ASN A 203 -18.94 -5.55 -9.60
CA ASN A 203 -18.64 -6.53 -10.64
C ASN A 203 -17.30 -7.24 -10.41
N VAL A 204 -16.26 -6.50 -9.99
CA VAL A 204 -14.94 -7.09 -9.65
C VAL A 204 -15.01 -8.01 -8.43
N LEU A 205 -15.81 -7.66 -7.41
CA LEU A 205 -16.00 -8.54 -6.25
C LEU A 205 -16.86 -9.77 -6.58
N ASN A 206 -17.76 -9.67 -7.56
CA ASN A 206 -18.54 -10.79 -8.06
C ASN A 206 -17.70 -11.71 -8.97
N SER A 207 -16.77 -11.17 -9.77
CA SER A 207 -15.84 -11.96 -10.58
C SER A 207 -14.72 -12.63 -9.77
N LEU A 208 -14.56 -12.28 -8.50
CA LEU A 208 -13.78 -13.07 -7.53
C LEU A 208 -14.57 -14.29 -7.00
N LYS A 209 -15.90 -14.27 -7.13
CA LYS A 209 -16.79 -15.35 -6.68
C LYS A 209 -17.17 -16.30 -7.81
N SER A 210 -17.46 -15.78 -9.01
CA SER A 210 -17.45 -16.58 -10.23
C SER A 210 -15.99 -16.85 -10.59
N THR A 211 -15.64 -18.03 -11.08
CA THR A 211 -14.27 -18.40 -11.47
C THR A 211 -13.81 -17.68 -12.76
N GLU A 212 -14.19 -16.42 -12.93
CA GLU A 212 -13.86 -15.58 -14.08
C GLU A 212 -12.41 -15.12 -14.02
N TYR A 213 -11.86 -14.81 -15.20
CA TYR A 213 -10.49 -14.35 -15.35
C TYR A 213 -10.29 -13.01 -14.63
N LEU A 214 -9.56 -13.05 -13.53
CA LEU A 214 -9.14 -11.85 -12.82
C LEU A 214 -8.11 -11.09 -13.66
N SER A 215 -8.39 -9.83 -13.97
CA SER A 215 -7.48 -8.93 -14.68
C SER A 215 -6.75 -7.99 -13.71
N MET A 216 -5.55 -7.54 -14.08
CA MET A 216 -4.80 -6.53 -13.33
C MET A 216 -5.61 -5.22 -13.23
N ALA A 217 -6.44 -4.89 -14.22
CA ALA A 217 -7.37 -3.77 -14.18
C ALA A 217 -8.29 -3.85 -12.95
N SER A 218 -8.80 -5.05 -12.67
CA SER A 218 -9.69 -5.32 -11.56
C SER A 218 -8.96 -5.18 -10.22
N VAL A 219 -7.73 -5.70 -10.12
CA VAL A 219 -6.91 -5.57 -8.90
C VAL A 219 -6.53 -4.11 -8.63
N MET A 220 -6.20 -3.35 -9.68
CA MET A 220 -5.92 -1.92 -9.58
C MET A 220 -7.17 -1.13 -9.12
N ARG A 221 -8.36 -1.48 -9.59
CA ARG A 221 -9.63 -0.86 -9.13
C ARG A 221 -9.83 -1.06 -7.63
N ILE A 222 -9.64 -2.28 -7.12
CA ILE A 222 -9.69 -2.58 -5.68
C ILE A 222 -8.67 -1.72 -4.92
N ALA A 223 -7.42 -1.66 -5.38
CA ALA A 223 -6.37 -0.86 -4.73
C ALA A 223 -6.70 0.64 -4.72
N THR A 224 -7.25 1.18 -5.82
CA THR A 224 -7.64 2.59 -5.91
C THR A 224 -8.79 2.93 -4.99
N ALA A 225 -9.79 2.05 -4.87
CA ALA A 225 -10.91 2.22 -3.95
C ALA A 225 -10.45 2.23 -2.49
N THR A 226 -9.53 1.33 -2.13
CA THR A 226 -8.95 1.32 -0.77
C THR A 226 -8.18 2.61 -0.48
N LEU A 227 -7.40 3.13 -1.43
CA LEU A 227 -6.71 4.41 -1.28
C LEU A 227 -7.66 5.60 -1.15
N ARG A 228 -8.88 5.51 -1.71
CA ARG A 228 -9.94 6.52 -1.57
C ARG A 228 -10.69 6.41 -0.22
N GLY A 229 -10.39 5.41 0.60
CA GLY A 229 -11.04 5.18 1.88
C GLY A 229 -12.39 4.46 1.79
N GLU A 230 -12.66 3.76 0.67
CA GLU A 230 -13.86 2.92 0.54
C GLU A 230 -13.74 1.66 1.42
N ASN A 231 -14.88 1.01 1.73
CA ASN A 231 -14.97 -0.17 2.60
C ASN A 231 -14.41 -1.45 1.93
N VAL A 232 -13.15 -1.43 1.53
CA VAL A 232 -12.46 -2.52 0.85
C VAL A 232 -11.11 -2.76 1.51
N SER A 233 -10.85 -4.02 1.88
CA SER A 233 -9.61 -4.39 2.57
C SER A 233 -8.39 -4.27 1.67
N TRP A 234 -7.40 -3.45 2.07
CA TRP A 234 -6.11 -3.35 1.37
C TRP A 234 -5.38 -4.70 1.26
N LYS A 235 -5.62 -5.62 2.21
CA LYS A 235 -5.02 -6.96 2.21
C LYS A 235 -5.46 -7.79 1.01
N LEU A 236 -6.69 -7.58 0.52
CA LEU A 236 -7.21 -8.27 -0.65
C LEU A 236 -6.42 -7.88 -1.90
N ALA A 237 -6.22 -6.58 -2.13
CA ALA A 237 -5.46 -6.11 -3.29
C ALA A 237 -4.02 -6.64 -3.27
N LEU A 238 -3.35 -6.62 -2.12
CA LEU A 238 -1.99 -7.13 -1.99
C LEU A 238 -1.89 -8.65 -2.15
N SER A 239 -2.83 -9.42 -1.59
CA SER A 239 -2.81 -10.88 -1.75
C SER A 239 -3.00 -11.31 -3.21
N LEU A 240 -3.86 -10.58 -3.94
CA LEU A 240 -4.09 -10.80 -5.37
C LEU A 240 -2.87 -10.46 -6.24
N VAL A 241 -1.99 -9.53 -5.85
CA VAL A 241 -0.75 -9.25 -6.61
C VAL A 241 0.39 -10.19 -6.21
N SER A 242 0.47 -10.56 -4.92
CA SER A 242 1.61 -11.33 -4.38
C SER A 242 1.84 -12.72 -4.99
N LYS A 243 0.82 -13.28 -5.66
CA LYS A 243 0.86 -14.63 -6.26
C LYS A 243 1.03 -14.61 -7.78
N HIS A 244 1.10 -13.43 -8.39
CA HIS A 244 1.03 -13.28 -9.84
C HIS A 244 2.12 -12.33 -10.36
N ARG A 245 2.28 -12.29 -11.68
CA ARG A 245 3.21 -11.40 -12.36
C ARG A 245 2.96 -9.94 -11.95
N VAL A 246 4.04 -9.29 -11.53
CA VAL A 246 4.03 -7.85 -11.25
C VAL A 246 4.12 -7.08 -12.55
N VAL A 247 3.05 -6.36 -12.89
CA VAL A 247 3.05 -5.47 -14.05
C VAL A 247 3.68 -4.14 -13.65
N LYS A 248 4.77 -3.74 -14.31
CA LYS A 248 5.55 -2.53 -13.98
C LYS A 248 4.71 -1.28 -13.77
N ASP A 249 3.65 -1.11 -14.56
CA ASP A 249 2.75 0.04 -14.49
C ASP A 249 1.93 0.14 -13.19
N SER A 250 1.79 -0.98 -12.49
CA SER A 250 1.05 -1.06 -11.24
C SER A 250 1.93 -0.82 -10.01
N ASN A 251 3.26 -0.82 -10.16
CA ASN A 251 4.24 -0.70 -9.08
C ASN A 251 4.00 0.54 -8.23
N GLU A 252 3.81 1.71 -8.85
CA GLU A 252 3.58 2.96 -8.10
C GLU A 252 2.28 2.94 -7.31
N LEU A 253 1.22 2.30 -7.82
CA LEU A 253 -0.07 2.20 -7.14
C LEU A 253 0.05 1.29 -5.91
N PHE A 254 0.63 0.10 -6.07
CA PHE A 254 0.80 -0.84 -4.95
C PHE A 254 1.82 -0.33 -3.93
N ALA A 255 2.88 0.36 -4.36
CA ALA A 255 3.76 1.10 -3.46
C ALA A 255 3.01 2.15 -2.66
N LYS A 256 2.12 2.94 -3.29
CA LYS A 256 1.26 3.90 -2.59
C LYS A 256 0.31 3.22 -1.60
N LEU A 257 -0.31 2.12 -2.00
CA LEU A 257 -1.15 1.32 -1.12
C LEU A 257 -0.39 0.83 0.11
N ILE A 258 0.85 0.33 -0.06
CA ILE A 258 1.69 -0.10 1.04
C ILE A 258 2.09 1.08 1.93
N GLY A 259 2.54 2.19 1.34
CA GLY A 259 2.93 3.39 2.10
C GLY A 259 1.80 3.98 2.96
N VAL A 260 0.55 3.87 2.50
CA VAL A 260 -0.63 4.36 3.23
C VAL A 260 -1.16 3.33 4.23
N CYS A 261 -1.29 2.06 3.84
CA CYS A 261 -2.02 1.06 4.62
C CYS A 261 -1.13 0.14 5.46
N CYS A 262 0.11 -0.10 5.05
CA CYS A 262 1.04 -1.02 5.72
C CYS A 262 2.52 -0.63 5.50
N PRO A 263 2.94 0.57 5.92
CA PRO A 263 4.28 1.11 5.65
C PRO A 263 5.41 0.23 6.20
N GLN A 264 5.15 -0.62 7.19
CA GLN A 264 6.12 -1.57 7.75
C GLN A 264 6.72 -2.51 6.69
N ASN A 265 5.99 -2.76 5.60
CA ASN A 265 6.43 -3.64 4.51
C ASN A 265 7.19 -2.88 3.40
N TRP A 266 7.68 -1.67 3.66
CA TRP A 266 8.37 -0.85 2.65
C TRP A 266 9.60 -1.55 2.03
N LEU A 267 10.38 -2.31 2.81
CA LEU A 267 11.53 -3.07 2.28
C LEU A 267 11.08 -4.14 1.30
N VAL A 268 10.10 -4.96 1.70
CA VAL A 268 9.53 -6.01 0.83
C VAL A 268 8.95 -5.39 -0.44
N ALA A 269 8.35 -4.22 -0.34
CA ALA A 269 7.83 -3.49 -1.48
C ALA A 269 8.94 -2.96 -2.41
N LEU A 270 10.09 -2.55 -1.89
CA LEU A 270 11.24 -2.15 -2.73
C LEU A 270 11.90 -3.34 -3.42
N ASP A 271 11.93 -4.50 -2.76
CA ASP A 271 12.47 -5.72 -3.35
C ASP A 271 11.52 -6.29 -4.44
N TYR A 272 10.21 -6.11 -4.24
CA TYR A 272 9.18 -6.69 -5.12
C TYR A 272 8.75 -5.75 -6.26
N PHE A 273 8.84 -4.43 -6.07
CA PHE A 273 8.43 -3.44 -7.07
C PHE A 273 9.63 -2.63 -7.56
N GLU A 274 9.80 -2.56 -8.88
CA GLU A 274 10.70 -1.60 -9.51
C GLU A 274 10.12 -0.18 -9.34
N LEU A 275 10.66 0.58 -8.39
CA LEU A 275 10.23 1.94 -8.07
C LEU A 275 11.28 2.98 -8.45
N ASN A 276 10.81 4.10 -9.00
CA ASN A 276 11.62 5.29 -9.19
C ASN A 276 12.14 5.80 -7.83
N GLY A 277 13.35 6.37 -7.81
CA GLY A 277 13.98 6.87 -6.59
C GLY A 277 13.07 7.79 -5.74
N LYS A 278 12.25 8.63 -6.39
CA LYS A 278 11.26 9.50 -5.72
C LYS A 278 10.20 8.71 -4.96
N THR A 279 9.57 7.74 -5.64
CA THR A 279 8.51 6.90 -5.07
C THR A 279 9.07 5.97 -4.00
N ALA A 280 10.26 5.43 -4.23
CA ALA A 280 10.98 4.62 -3.28
C ALA A 280 11.31 5.40 -2.00
N LEU A 281 11.83 6.63 -2.14
CA LEU A 281 12.15 7.51 -0.99
C LEU A 281 10.88 7.89 -0.22
N TRP A 282 9.81 8.24 -0.93
CA TRP A 282 8.52 8.51 -0.33
C TRP A 282 8.02 7.30 0.47
N LEU A 283 8.03 6.10 -0.12
CA LEU A 283 7.58 4.86 0.51
C LEU A 283 8.39 4.52 1.77
N ALA A 284 9.72 4.59 1.71
CA ALA A 284 10.58 4.38 2.86
C ALA A 284 10.30 5.43 3.96
N SER A 285 10.10 6.69 3.57
CA SER A 285 9.81 7.78 4.50
C SER A 285 8.43 7.68 5.18
N CYS A 286 7.47 6.96 4.60
CA CYS A 286 6.18 6.67 5.22
C CYS A 286 6.31 5.78 6.46
N GLN A 287 7.32 4.90 6.51
CA GLN A 287 7.59 4.07 7.68
C GLN A 287 8.38 4.83 8.75
N SER A 288 9.54 5.38 8.37
CA SER A 288 10.38 6.11 9.31
C SER A 288 11.41 6.99 8.60
N TRP A 289 11.91 7.98 9.33
CA TRP A 289 13.01 8.82 8.87
C TRP A 289 14.30 8.05 8.65
N LYS A 290 14.55 7.01 9.45
CA LYS A 290 15.69 6.13 9.28
C LYS A 290 15.62 5.37 7.94
N ALA A 291 14.45 4.86 7.59
CA ALA A 291 14.23 4.20 6.30
C ALA A 291 14.41 5.18 5.13
N GLY A 292 13.83 6.38 5.23
CA GLY A 292 14.06 7.46 4.27
C GLY A 292 15.54 7.85 4.14
N LEU A 293 16.29 7.87 5.24
CA LEU A 293 17.74 8.16 5.26
C LEU A 293 18.58 7.08 4.59
N ILE A 294 18.34 5.81 4.93
CA ILE A 294 19.03 4.68 4.29
C ILE A 294 18.87 4.79 2.77
N LEU A 295 17.65 5.08 2.33
CA LEU A 295 17.38 5.21 0.91
C LEU A 295 17.87 6.52 0.29
N ALA A 296 17.91 7.62 1.04
CA ALA A 296 18.47 8.89 0.57
C ALA A 296 20.00 8.81 0.41
N GLN A 297 20.68 7.97 1.19
CA GLN A 297 22.11 7.69 1.03
C GLN A 297 22.40 6.80 -0.18
N SER A 298 21.48 5.90 -0.55
CA SER A 298 21.63 5.02 -1.71
C SER A 298 21.12 5.64 -3.02
N ASN A 299 20.15 6.56 -2.96
CA ASN A 299 19.54 7.17 -4.14
C ASN A 299 20.24 8.46 -4.56
N LEU A 300 20.60 8.54 -5.84
CA LEU A 300 21.13 9.74 -6.52
C LEU A 300 20.04 10.80 -6.80
N LEU A 301 19.19 11.11 -5.82
CA LEU A 301 18.19 12.17 -5.97
C LEU A 301 18.80 13.53 -5.63
N PRO A 302 18.46 14.60 -6.38
CA PRO A 302 18.84 15.95 -6.00
C PRO A 302 18.30 16.30 -4.61
N SER A 303 19.13 16.91 -3.76
CA SER A 303 18.78 17.21 -2.36
C SER A 303 17.50 18.05 -2.21
N ARG A 304 17.19 18.91 -3.20
CA ARG A 304 15.94 19.69 -3.21
C ARG A 304 14.70 18.80 -3.31
N GLU A 305 14.74 17.78 -4.16
CA GLU A 305 13.60 16.87 -4.36
C GLU A 305 13.44 15.91 -3.18
N ALA A 306 14.56 15.43 -2.63
CA ALA A 306 14.54 14.63 -1.41
C ALA A 306 13.97 15.42 -0.22
N TYR A 307 14.31 16.70 -0.09
CA TYR A 307 13.74 17.60 0.92
C TYR A 307 12.22 17.74 0.79
N ASP A 308 11.71 18.00 -0.42
CA ASP A 308 10.28 18.17 -0.67
C ASP A 308 9.47 16.91 -0.31
N ILE A 309 10.06 15.73 -0.52
CA ILE A 309 9.45 14.44 -0.17
C ILE A 309 9.44 14.21 1.35
N LEU A 310 10.61 14.35 2.01
CA LEU A 310 10.77 14.09 3.45
C LEU A 310 9.99 15.08 4.33
N SER A 311 9.82 16.31 3.87
CA SER A 311 9.07 17.35 4.59
C SER A 311 7.56 17.10 4.61
N ARG A 312 7.03 16.30 3.67
CA ARG A 312 5.59 16.06 3.45
C ARG A 312 5.09 14.67 3.86
N SER A 313 5.96 13.74 4.24
CA SER A 313 5.59 12.34 4.50
C SER A 313 4.85 12.11 5.84
N VAL A 314 3.53 11.95 5.83
CA VAL A 314 2.77 11.62 7.05
C VAL A 314 3.01 10.14 7.43
N ILE A 315 3.14 9.85 8.73
CA ILE A 315 3.38 8.48 9.25
C ILE A 315 2.07 7.87 9.76
N PRO A 316 1.76 6.60 9.42
CA PRO A 316 0.83 5.75 10.15
C PRO A 316 1.42 5.23 11.47
N ASN A 317 0.64 5.31 12.56
CA ASN A 317 0.96 5.02 13.98
C ASN A 317 1.41 3.58 14.33
N THR A 318 1.85 2.77 13.38
CA THR A 318 2.09 1.35 13.62
C THR A 318 3.53 0.96 13.28
N GLU A 319 4.34 0.81 14.34
CA GLU A 319 5.69 0.25 14.38
C GLU A 319 6.89 1.22 14.44
N SER A 320 6.78 2.22 15.32
CA SER A 320 7.89 3.02 15.87
C SER A 320 8.88 2.24 16.77
N ARG A 321 8.96 0.91 16.66
CA ARG A 321 9.60 0.05 17.69
C ARG A 321 11.02 -0.44 17.45
N LYS A 322 11.75 0.01 16.42
CA LYS A 322 13.17 -0.34 16.29
C LYS A 322 14.04 0.82 15.81
N LEU A 323 14.07 1.90 16.59
CA LEU A 323 15.20 2.82 16.55
C LEU A 323 16.33 2.22 17.41
N ILE A 324 17.20 1.45 16.74
CA ILE A 324 18.58 1.33 17.17
C ILE A 324 19.10 2.76 17.30
N THR A 325 19.58 3.14 18.49
CA THR A 325 20.34 4.37 18.73
C THR A 325 21.46 4.44 17.69
N VAL A 326 21.27 5.22 16.63
CA VAL A 326 22.30 5.34 15.60
C VAL A 326 23.28 6.38 16.11
N THR A 327 24.44 5.91 16.55
CA THR A 327 25.58 6.73 16.93
C THR A 327 26.35 7.10 15.66
N GLY A 328 26.63 8.39 15.43
CA GLY A 328 27.48 8.80 14.32
C GLY A 328 27.26 10.21 13.75
N ALA A 329 26.42 11.03 14.37
CA ALA A 329 26.18 12.40 13.91
C ALA A 329 27.35 13.32 14.30
N SER A 330 28.29 13.58 13.39
CA SER A 330 29.52 14.36 13.64
C SER A 330 29.35 15.89 13.63
N ARG A 331 28.23 16.41 13.14
CA ARG A 331 27.88 17.85 13.01
C ARG A 331 26.60 18.21 13.77
N ARG A 332 26.62 19.29 14.55
CA ARG A 332 25.40 19.79 15.20
C ARG A 332 24.61 20.68 14.24
N ILE A 333 23.28 20.63 14.29
CA ILE A 333 22.42 21.62 13.62
C ILE A 333 22.34 22.84 14.54
N ASP A 334 22.85 23.98 14.09
CA ASP A 334 22.90 25.21 14.89
C ASP A 334 21.50 25.79 15.19
N SER A 335 20.55 25.65 14.26
CA SER A 335 19.15 26.05 14.43
C SER A 335 18.22 24.96 13.91
N PRO A 336 17.77 24.04 14.78
CA PRO A 336 17.01 22.89 14.34
C PRO A 336 15.56 23.33 14.10
N SER A 337 15.30 23.81 12.89
CA SER A 337 13.96 24.07 12.34
C SER A 337 13.52 22.87 11.49
N LYS A 338 12.20 22.74 11.23
CA LYS A 338 11.68 21.73 10.30
C LYS A 338 12.42 21.75 8.95
N LYS A 339 12.78 22.95 8.47
CA LYS A 339 13.56 23.16 7.23
C LYS A 339 15.00 22.65 7.35
N ALA A 340 15.73 23.03 8.41
CA ALA A 340 17.12 22.63 8.61
C ALA A 340 17.27 21.11 8.83
N ILE A 341 16.33 20.53 9.57
CA ILE A 341 16.26 19.10 9.85
C ILE A 341 16.01 18.31 8.54
N ALA A 342 14.99 18.67 7.77
CA ALA A 342 14.69 17.98 6.51
C ALA A 342 15.79 18.19 5.45
N ALA A 343 16.44 19.36 5.43
CA ALA A 343 17.57 19.63 4.53
C ALA A 343 18.80 18.79 4.90
N SER A 344 19.07 18.60 6.19
CA SER A 344 20.16 17.74 6.67
C SER A 344 19.92 16.28 6.28
N LEU A 345 18.68 15.78 6.42
CA LEU A 345 18.39 14.42 5.94
C LEU A 345 18.54 14.27 4.43
N ALA A 346 18.10 15.29 3.67
CA ALA A 346 18.16 15.28 2.22
C ALA A 346 19.61 15.32 1.67
N SER A 347 20.58 15.71 2.51
CA SER A 347 22.01 15.58 2.22
C SER A 347 22.64 14.28 2.73
N GLY A 348 21.83 13.33 3.22
CA GLY A 348 22.27 12.04 3.75
C GLY A 348 22.79 12.11 5.19
N TYR A 349 22.62 13.24 5.88
CA TYR A 349 23.13 13.46 7.24
C TYR A 349 22.27 12.75 8.29
N LEU A 350 22.93 12.05 9.21
CA LEU A 350 22.26 11.30 10.27
C LEU A 350 21.94 12.20 11.47
N LEU A 351 20.68 12.22 11.90
CA LEU A 351 20.23 13.01 13.06
C LEU A 351 20.07 12.14 14.30
N GLU A 352 20.74 12.54 15.38
CA GLU A 352 20.61 11.92 16.70
C GLU A 352 19.47 12.55 17.52
N GLU A 353 18.91 11.79 18.48
CA GLU A 353 17.87 12.27 19.40
C GLU A 353 18.28 13.56 20.12
N ILE A 354 19.56 13.65 20.50
CA ILE A 354 20.18 14.82 21.15
C ILE A 354 20.05 16.08 20.29
N GLN A 355 20.11 15.95 18.96
CA GLN A 355 20.04 17.07 18.03
C GLN A 355 18.60 17.55 17.77
N LEU A 356 17.62 16.70 18.05
CA LEU A 356 16.19 16.99 17.89
C LEU A 356 15.56 17.53 19.19
N SER A 357 16.20 17.31 20.34
CA SER A 357 15.80 17.88 21.63
C SER A 357 15.66 19.42 21.62
N PRO A 358 16.59 20.21 21.05
CA PRO A 358 16.44 21.67 21.01
C PRO A 358 15.28 22.14 20.14
N PHE A 359 14.98 21.46 19.02
CA PHE A 359 13.79 21.77 18.21
C PHE A 359 12.50 21.51 18.98
N SER A 360 12.42 20.36 19.65
CA SER A 360 11.27 20.04 20.48
C SER A 360 11.09 21.04 21.64
N LYS A 361 12.18 21.53 22.23
CA LYS A 361 12.13 22.63 23.22
C LYS A 361 11.65 23.94 22.60
N ALA A 362 12.07 24.26 21.38
CA ALA A 362 11.61 25.44 20.67
C ALA A 362 10.11 25.37 20.37
N CYS A 363 9.60 24.25 19.84
CA CYS A 363 8.16 24.06 19.58
C CYS A 363 7.32 24.27 20.84
N HIS A 364 7.75 23.72 21.97
CA HIS A 364 7.04 23.90 23.23
C HIS A 364 7.05 25.36 23.71
N ARG A 365 8.18 26.07 23.59
CA ARG A 365 8.27 27.50 23.95
C ARG A 365 7.42 28.39 23.07
N THR A 366 7.28 28.06 21.79
CA THR A 366 6.49 28.84 20.83
C THR A 366 5.03 28.43 20.78
N GLY A 367 4.62 27.38 21.51
CA GLY A 367 3.27 26.83 21.46
C GLY A 367 2.93 26.13 20.13
N ASP A 368 3.93 25.76 19.33
CA ASP A 368 3.74 25.04 18.07
C ASP A 368 3.51 23.55 18.35
N TRP A 369 2.29 23.26 18.81
CA TRP A 369 1.85 21.93 19.17
C TRP A 369 1.75 21.00 17.95
N GLU A 370 1.51 21.52 16.75
CA GLU A 370 1.47 20.73 15.50
C GLU A 370 2.85 20.16 15.17
N SER A 371 3.90 20.98 15.20
CA SER A 371 5.27 20.52 14.99
C SER A 371 5.75 19.60 16.12
N ALA A 372 5.32 19.86 17.36
CA ALA A 372 5.65 19.00 18.50
C ALA A 372 4.98 17.62 18.39
N LEU A 373 3.69 17.57 18.04
CA LEU A 373 2.97 16.32 17.75
C LEU A 373 3.56 15.59 16.56
N PHE A 374 3.98 16.33 15.53
CA PHE A 374 4.67 15.76 14.38
C PHE A 374 5.98 15.08 14.78
N LEU A 375 6.81 15.71 15.62
CA LEU A 375 8.02 15.07 16.16
C LEU A 375 7.69 13.85 17.04
N PHE A 376 6.67 13.96 17.89
CA PHE A 376 6.24 12.87 18.76
C PHE A 376 5.76 11.67 17.95
N ASN A 377 4.85 11.88 16.99
CA ASN A 377 4.34 10.84 16.11
C ASN A 377 5.45 10.22 15.23
N ARG A 378 6.54 10.95 14.97
CA ARG A 378 7.66 10.47 14.15
C ARG A 378 8.80 9.76 14.90
N ILE A 379 9.08 10.11 16.16
CA ILE A 379 10.25 9.58 16.92
C ILE A 379 9.82 8.79 18.17
N GLY A 380 8.66 9.11 18.75
CA GLY A 380 8.02 8.29 19.77
C GLY A 380 8.74 8.19 21.13
N THR A 381 9.60 9.15 21.50
CA THR A 381 10.28 9.14 22.81
C THR A 381 9.44 9.79 23.91
N ASN A 382 9.69 9.41 25.16
CA ASN A 382 8.97 9.95 26.33
C ASN A 382 9.12 11.48 26.46
N GLU A 383 10.30 12.01 26.10
CA GLU A 383 10.59 13.45 26.15
C GLU A 383 9.75 14.21 25.12
N PHE A 384 9.65 13.70 23.90
CA PHE A 384 8.83 14.31 22.84
C PHE A 384 7.34 14.12 23.10
N GLN A 385 6.91 12.96 23.64
CA GLN A 385 5.53 12.75 24.07
C GLN A 385 5.12 13.78 25.12
N ARG A 386 5.96 13.97 26.14
CA ARG A 386 5.68 14.94 27.21
C ARG A 386 5.52 16.34 26.63
N ARG A 387 6.50 16.82 25.85
CA ARG A 387 6.47 18.18 25.29
C ARG A 387 5.34 18.42 24.30
N ALA A 388 5.00 17.43 23.47
CA ALA A 388 3.89 17.55 22.55
C ALA A 388 2.56 17.68 23.30
N ILE A 389 2.34 16.84 24.32
CA ILE A 389 1.13 16.90 25.14
C ILE A 389 1.11 18.16 26.01
N SER A 390 2.24 18.61 26.57
CA SER A 390 2.34 19.89 27.30
C SER A 390 1.97 21.07 26.39
N SER A 391 2.61 21.17 25.22
CA SER A 391 2.35 22.26 24.27
C SER A 391 0.90 22.27 23.82
N LEU A 392 0.29 21.10 23.62
CA LEU A 392 -1.11 20.99 23.24
C LEU A 392 -2.07 21.39 24.37
N LEU A 393 -1.80 20.98 25.61
CA LEU A 393 -2.60 21.38 26.79
C LEU A 393 -2.46 22.87 27.13
N GLU A 394 -1.27 23.45 26.93
CA GLU A 394 -0.97 24.84 27.26
C GLU A 394 -1.39 25.82 26.16
N SER A 395 -1.28 25.43 24.88
CA SER A 395 -1.53 26.32 23.74
C SER A 395 -2.94 26.17 23.13
N CYS A 396 -3.69 25.11 23.46
CA CYS A 396 -5.04 24.89 22.95
C CYS A 396 -6.09 24.83 24.09
N PRO A 397 -6.75 25.96 24.42
CA PRO A 397 -7.71 26.01 25.53
C PRO A 397 -8.99 25.19 25.29
N ASN A 398 -9.31 24.84 24.04
CA ASN A 398 -10.54 24.10 23.67
C ASN A 398 -10.31 22.59 23.51
N ILE A 399 -9.12 22.07 23.79
CA ILE A 399 -8.84 20.64 23.60
C ILE A 399 -9.55 19.79 24.66
N THR A 400 -10.26 18.74 24.25
CA THR A 400 -10.90 17.83 25.21
C THR A 400 -9.91 16.79 25.71
N MET A 401 -10.04 16.40 26.98
CA MET A 401 -9.16 15.37 27.56
C MET A 401 -9.27 14.03 26.83
N GLU A 402 -10.39 13.74 26.18
CA GLU A 402 -10.57 12.57 25.32
C GLU A 402 -9.67 12.61 24.08
N GLN A 403 -9.53 13.78 23.45
CA GLN A 403 -8.60 13.99 22.33
C GLN A 403 -7.15 13.81 22.78
N VAL A 404 -6.79 14.32 23.96
CA VAL A 404 -5.45 14.15 24.55
C VAL A 404 -5.18 12.68 24.90
N LEU A 405 -6.16 12.00 25.49
CA LEU A 405 -6.06 10.57 25.82
C LEU A 405 -5.99 9.70 24.56
N GLY A 406 -6.53 10.15 23.43
CA GLY A 406 -6.35 9.53 22.11
C GLY A 406 -4.88 9.42 21.67
N LEU A 407 -4.00 10.29 22.18
CA LEU A 407 -2.55 10.24 21.95
C LEU A 407 -1.84 9.18 22.82
N VAL A 408 -2.53 8.66 23.84
CA VAL A 408 -2.06 7.56 24.69
C VAL A 408 -2.69 6.27 24.19
N SER A 409 -1.85 5.29 23.85
CA SER A 409 -2.31 4.00 23.35
C SER A 409 -1.57 2.87 24.05
N THR A 410 -2.05 1.63 23.89
CA THR A 410 -1.30 0.43 24.31
C THR A 410 0.09 0.34 23.66
N ARG A 411 0.28 1.03 22.52
CA ARG A 411 1.54 1.07 21.76
C ARG A 411 2.48 2.17 22.25
N HIS A 412 1.91 3.29 22.70
CA HIS A 412 2.59 4.44 23.30
C HIS A 412 2.03 4.74 24.70
N PRO A 413 2.36 3.91 25.72
CA PRO A 413 1.91 4.17 27.07
C PRO A 413 2.46 5.52 27.53
N ALA A 414 1.64 6.30 28.24
CA ALA A 414 2.11 7.55 28.81
C ALA A 414 3.21 7.26 29.83
N SER A 415 4.32 7.99 29.73
CA SER A 415 5.35 7.95 30.76
C SER A 415 4.78 8.42 32.09
N ILE A 416 5.35 7.96 33.21
CA ILE A 416 5.01 8.42 34.57
C ILE A 416 4.92 9.96 34.66
N SER A 417 5.90 10.64 34.05
CA SER A 417 5.97 12.10 34.06
C SER A 417 4.85 12.74 33.22
N THR A 418 4.53 12.14 32.08
CA THR A 418 3.43 12.56 31.19
C THR A 418 2.08 12.34 31.88
N THR A 419 1.88 11.20 32.54
CA THR A 419 0.66 10.88 33.30
C THR A 419 0.46 11.83 34.47
N SER A 420 1.51 12.05 35.27
CA SER A 420 1.46 13.00 36.39
C SER A 420 1.11 14.41 35.92
N MET A 421 1.68 14.84 34.79
CA MET A 421 1.36 16.14 34.16
C MET A 421 -0.10 16.20 33.69
N MET A 422 -0.59 15.20 32.94
CA MET A 422 -1.99 15.15 32.48
C MET A 422 -2.98 15.21 33.65
N ILE A 423 -2.66 14.57 34.79
CA ILE A 423 -3.46 14.65 36.00
C ILE A 423 -3.46 16.07 36.57
N LYS A 424 -2.31 16.74 36.66
CA LYS A 424 -2.23 18.12 37.16
C LYS A 424 -3.00 19.13 36.30
N HIS A 425 -3.08 18.90 35.00
CA HIS A 425 -3.87 19.73 34.08
C HIS A 425 -5.37 19.36 34.03
N SER A 426 -5.82 18.36 34.81
CA SER A 426 -7.23 18.01 34.85
C SER A 426 -8.02 18.96 35.74
N ASN A 427 -9.25 19.25 35.34
CA ASN A 427 -10.11 20.22 36.04
C ASN A 427 -10.87 19.59 37.22
N SER A 428 -10.83 18.26 37.38
CA SER A 428 -11.54 17.56 38.45
C SER A 428 -10.86 16.24 38.82
N TRP A 429 -11.03 15.82 40.08
CA TRP A 429 -10.57 14.53 40.56
C TRP A 429 -11.19 13.35 39.78
N LEU A 430 -12.42 13.48 39.28
CA LEU A 430 -13.09 12.45 38.48
C LEU A 430 -12.40 12.29 37.11
N GLN A 431 -12.05 13.39 36.46
CA GLN A 431 -11.30 13.38 35.21
C GLN A 431 -9.89 12.80 35.41
N ALA A 432 -9.20 13.16 36.50
CA ALA A 432 -7.91 12.56 36.86
C ALA A 432 -7.98 11.05 37.09
N LEU A 433 -9.03 10.58 37.75
CA LEU A 433 -9.27 9.14 37.97
C LEU A 433 -9.48 8.41 36.63
N ASN A 434 -10.21 9.02 35.70
CA ASN A 434 -10.40 8.49 34.35
C ASN A 434 -9.09 8.45 33.56
N ILE A 435 -8.26 9.50 33.63
CA ILE A 435 -6.92 9.53 33.03
C ILE A 435 -6.06 8.38 33.56
N MET A 436 -6.00 8.21 34.89
CA MET A 436 -5.23 7.11 35.50
C MET A 436 -5.71 5.74 35.02
N ARG A 437 -7.02 5.49 35.05
CA ARG A 437 -7.59 4.21 34.58
C ARG A 437 -7.26 3.96 33.11
N HIS A 438 -7.39 4.98 32.27
CA HIS A 438 -7.16 4.90 30.83
C HIS A 438 -5.68 4.63 30.49
N VAL A 439 -4.76 5.30 31.18
CA VAL A 439 -3.31 5.11 31.02
C VAL A 439 -2.89 3.72 31.53
N MET A 440 -3.41 3.30 32.68
CA MET A 440 -3.10 1.99 33.26
C MET A 440 -3.63 0.83 32.41
N ALA A 441 -4.85 0.95 31.87
CA ALA A 441 -5.42 -0.03 30.93
C ALA A 441 -4.58 -0.17 29.64
N ARG A 442 -3.80 0.86 29.31
CA ARG A 442 -2.89 0.91 28.15
C ARG A 442 -1.43 0.58 28.50
N GLY A 443 -1.17 0.05 29.71
CA GLY A 443 0.16 -0.42 30.12
C GLY A 443 1.05 0.63 30.77
N GLY A 444 0.53 1.83 31.07
CA GLY A 444 1.25 2.82 31.88
C GLY A 444 1.39 2.37 33.33
N ARG A 445 2.56 2.59 33.93
CA ARG A 445 2.83 2.26 35.33
C ARG A 445 2.44 3.42 36.24
N CYS A 446 1.76 3.12 37.34
CA CYS A 446 1.49 4.08 38.40
C CYS A 446 2.63 4.03 39.43
N ASN A 447 3.08 5.19 39.90
CA ASN A 447 4.12 5.32 40.90
C ASN A 447 3.72 6.38 41.95
N PRO A 448 4.53 6.63 42.98
CA PRO A 448 4.20 7.63 43.98
C PRO A 448 3.98 9.05 43.44
N GLN A 449 4.64 9.41 42.33
CA GLN A 449 4.51 10.73 41.72
C GLN A 449 3.13 10.93 41.06
N VAL A 450 2.60 9.90 40.39
CA VAL A 450 1.25 9.90 39.80
C VAL A 450 0.20 9.96 40.89
N LEU A 451 0.37 9.18 41.96
CA LEU A 451 -0.54 9.20 43.11
C LEU A 451 -0.50 10.53 43.84
N SER A 452 0.68 11.12 44.05
CA SER A 452 0.81 12.45 44.64
C SER A 452 0.05 13.50 43.82
N ALA A 453 0.21 13.50 42.49
CA ALA A 453 -0.51 14.43 41.62
C ALA A 453 -2.04 14.24 41.68
N PHE A 454 -2.52 13.01 41.88
CA PHE A 454 -3.94 12.74 42.08
C PHE A 454 -4.44 13.23 43.44
N MET A 455 -3.64 13.07 44.50
CA MET A 455 -3.97 13.57 45.85
C MET A 455 -4.05 15.10 45.89
N ASP A 456 -3.25 15.80 45.08
CA ASP A 456 -3.25 17.26 44.99
C ASP A 456 -4.59 17.83 44.47
N LEU A 457 -5.45 16.99 43.85
CA LEU A 457 -6.79 17.35 43.39
C LEU A 457 -7.89 17.11 44.44
N ASN A 458 -7.51 16.76 45.67
CA ASN A 458 -8.41 16.53 46.81
C ASN A 458 -9.61 15.59 46.50
N PRO A 459 -9.37 14.35 46.03
CA PRO A 459 -10.44 13.37 45.85
C PRO A 459 -11.05 12.95 47.22
N PRO A 460 -12.33 12.53 47.25
CA PRO A 460 -12.94 12.02 48.47
C PRO A 460 -12.15 10.85 49.09
N PHE A 461 -12.07 10.82 50.43
CA PHE A 461 -11.30 9.81 51.16
C PHE A 461 -11.73 8.38 50.83
N SER A 462 -13.03 8.13 50.63
CA SER A 462 -13.57 6.83 50.22
C SER A 462 -12.96 6.33 48.91
N VAL A 463 -12.86 7.20 47.90
CA VAL A 463 -12.26 6.93 46.58
C VAL A 463 -10.75 6.73 46.71
N LEU A 464 -10.08 7.61 47.46
CA LEU A 464 -8.64 7.58 47.64
C LEU A 464 -8.20 6.31 48.39
N SER A 465 -8.94 5.87 49.42
CA SER A 465 -8.70 4.60 50.11
C SER A 465 -8.83 3.38 49.17
N GLN A 466 -9.81 3.42 48.26
CA GLN A 466 -10.06 2.33 47.31
C GLN A 466 -8.98 2.26 46.22
N VAL A 467 -8.52 3.42 45.73
CA VAL A 467 -7.41 3.52 44.76
C VAL A 467 -6.11 3.01 45.37
N LEU A 468 -5.78 3.39 46.61
CA LEU A 468 -4.58 2.93 47.31
C LEU A 468 -4.62 1.44 47.65
N LYS A 469 -5.80 0.89 48.00
CA LYS A 469 -5.99 -0.56 48.19
C LYS A 469 -5.69 -1.36 46.90
N LYS A 470 -6.04 -0.82 45.72
CA LYS A 470 -5.76 -1.45 44.42
C LYS A 470 -4.32 -1.21 43.94
N LEU A 471 -3.68 -0.12 44.33
CA LEU A 471 -2.34 0.29 43.87
C LEU A 471 -1.27 0.21 44.97
N LYS A 472 -1.32 -0.85 45.81
CA LYS A 472 -0.37 -1.04 46.93
C LYS A 472 1.10 -0.92 46.52
N HIS A 473 1.45 -1.42 45.33
CA HIS A 473 2.80 -1.40 44.76
C HIS A 473 3.31 0.00 44.37
N ALA A 474 2.42 0.98 44.21
CA ALA A 474 2.75 2.35 43.83
C ALA A 474 2.86 3.30 45.05
N THR A 475 2.64 2.78 46.26
CA THR A 475 2.65 3.57 47.51
C THR A 475 4.03 3.61 48.16
N ASN A 476 4.42 4.77 48.70
CA ASN A 476 5.61 4.92 49.54
C ASN A 476 5.23 5.53 50.90
N GLU A 477 6.20 5.63 51.81
CA GLU A 477 5.97 6.14 53.17
C GLU A 477 5.50 7.60 53.20
N GLY A 478 5.84 8.39 52.17
CA GLY A 478 5.36 9.77 52.01
C GLY A 478 3.86 9.84 51.70
N ILE A 479 3.36 8.98 50.80
CA ILE A 479 1.93 8.88 50.49
C ILE A 479 1.13 8.41 51.69
N ARG A 480 1.66 7.44 52.45
CA ARG A 480 1.01 6.94 53.66
C ARG A 480 0.87 8.00 54.75
N ARG A 481 1.90 8.86 54.91
CA ARG A 481 1.83 10.01 55.81
C ARG A 481 0.79 11.06 55.37
N ARG A 482 0.75 11.40 54.07
CA ARG A 482 -0.27 12.31 53.53
C ARG A 482 -1.69 11.75 53.70
N LEU A 483 -1.88 10.44 53.52
CA LEU A 483 -3.15 9.77 53.74
C LEU A 483 -3.64 9.90 55.19
N LYS A 484 -2.76 9.62 56.17
CA LYS A 484 -3.08 9.74 57.60
C LYS A 484 -3.44 11.18 57.99
N SER A 485 -2.76 12.17 57.40
CA SER A 485 -3.12 13.59 57.59
C SER A 485 -4.53 13.88 57.09
N LEU A 486 -4.87 13.41 55.89
CA LEU A 486 -6.20 13.64 55.29
C LEU A 486 -7.32 12.87 56.00
N GLU A 487 -7.01 11.72 56.61
CA GLU A 487 -7.94 10.97 57.47
C GLU A 487 -8.27 11.76 58.75
N ASN A 488 -7.25 12.39 59.36
CA ASN A 488 -7.41 13.21 60.56
C ASN A 488 -8.12 14.55 60.28
N ASP A 489 -7.86 15.16 59.12
CA ASP A 489 -8.52 16.41 58.70
C ASP A 489 -10.00 16.17 58.32
N GLY A 490 -10.33 14.98 57.78
CA GLY A 490 -11.70 14.57 57.48
C GLY A 490 -12.53 14.16 58.71
N LEU A 491 -11.87 13.80 59.82
CA LEU A 491 -12.51 13.56 61.12
C LEU A 491 -12.74 14.84 61.93
N SER A 492 -12.16 15.97 61.49
CA SER A 492 -12.24 17.28 62.14
C SER A 492 -13.24 18.24 61.47
N ARG A 493 -14.06 17.76 60.53
CA ARG A 493 -15.13 18.51 59.86
C ARG A 493 -16.50 17.87 60.03
#